data_AF-A0A850B7L9-F1
#
_entry.id   AF-A0A850B7L9-F1
#
_cell.length_a   1.000
_cell.length_b   1.000
_cell.length_c   1.000
_cell.angle_alpha   90.00
_cell.angle_beta   90.00
_cell.angle_gamma   90.00
#
_symmetry.space_group_name_H-M   'P 1'
#
loop_
_entity.id
_entity.type
_entity.pdbx_description
1 polymer ?
#
loop_
_entity_poly.entity_id
_entity_poly.type
_entity_poly.pdbx_seq_one_letter_code
_entity_poly.pdbx_strand_id
1 'polypeptide(L)'
;MELDIHRSLTNKHGEIDEAAAEELEDELMERFADSPEAKPIIERTGDVGWAGHVLQYGRSYEGVTVTTMGERELSRVLLDVFPRKVACEPSSASEIVEELRAFWSFLRREFGLQNADECLAVLDEKMAGVLERELANPRNFGMAKSLVMGGMAAGFDMTKEEGIGAFMNAYNANLQTIRVGPAPAPRPLRPLTRSEKNKKKAQRRAQRESRRKSR
;
A
#
# COMPACT_ATOMS: atom_id res chain seq x y z
N MET A 1 -21.81 -18.03 0.34
CA MET A 1 -21.59 -17.93 -1.11
C MET A 1 -20.17 -18.39 -1.38
N GLU A 2 -19.94 -19.10 -2.48
CA GLU A 2 -18.59 -19.44 -2.92
C GLU A 2 -17.96 -18.18 -3.51
N LEU A 3 -16.78 -17.78 -3.03
CA LEU A 3 -16.11 -16.56 -3.49
C LEU A 3 -15.48 -16.85 -4.86
N ASP A 4 -15.94 -16.14 -5.88
CA ASP A 4 -15.32 -16.17 -7.20
C ASP A 4 -14.18 -15.13 -7.27
N ILE A 5 -12.96 -15.58 -6.97
CA ILE A 5 -11.75 -14.75 -7.06
C ILE A 5 -11.42 -14.32 -8.49
N HIS A 6 -11.95 -15.02 -9.49
CA HIS A 6 -11.69 -14.78 -10.91
C HIS A 6 -12.73 -13.85 -11.54
N ARG A 7 -13.69 -13.33 -10.75
CA ARG A 7 -14.68 -12.36 -11.22
C ARG A 7 -13.98 -11.15 -11.85
N SER A 8 -14.58 -10.60 -12.90
CA SER A 8 -14.04 -9.39 -13.54
C SER A 8 -14.08 -8.22 -12.58
N LEU A 9 -12.89 -7.71 -12.24
CA LEU A 9 -12.72 -6.49 -11.43
C LEU A 9 -12.54 -5.25 -12.29
N THR A 10 -12.97 -5.31 -13.56
CA THR A 10 -12.87 -4.17 -14.47
C THR A 10 -14.25 -3.70 -14.92
N ASN A 11 -14.42 -2.38 -14.95
CA ASN A 11 -15.62 -1.74 -15.46
C ASN A 11 -15.66 -1.78 -17.00
N LYS A 12 -16.76 -1.30 -17.59
CA LYS A 12 -16.96 -1.23 -19.06
C LYS A 12 -15.89 -0.43 -19.83
N HIS A 13 -15.06 0.34 -19.15
CA HIS A 13 -13.96 1.11 -19.74
C HIS A 13 -12.60 0.40 -19.62
N GLY A 14 -12.56 -0.80 -19.02
CA GLY A 14 -11.34 -1.56 -18.74
C GLY A 14 -10.50 -0.98 -17.61
N GLU A 15 -11.10 -0.16 -16.74
CA GLU A 15 -10.49 0.33 -15.50
C GLU A 15 -10.88 -0.58 -14.35
N ILE A 16 -10.06 -0.63 -13.30
CA ILE A 16 -10.42 -1.34 -12.07
C ILE A 16 -11.71 -0.74 -11.51
N ASP A 17 -12.70 -1.60 -11.25
CA ASP A 17 -13.87 -1.26 -10.47
C ASP A 17 -13.47 -1.27 -8.99
N GLU A 18 -13.22 -0.09 -8.44
CA GLU A 18 -12.68 0.06 -7.08
C GLU A 18 -13.61 -0.54 -6.03
N ALA A 19 -14.93 -0.43 -6.19
CA ALA A 19 -15.90 -0.97 -5.25
C ALA A 19 -15.93 -2.50 -5.31
N ALA A 20 -15.96 -3.08 -6.52
CA ALA A 20 -15.93 -4.53 -6.67
C ALA A 20 -14.58 -5.13 -6.21
N ALA A 21 -13.48 -4.41 -6.38
CA ALA A 21 -12.19 -4.88 -5.92
C ALA A 21 -12.05 -4.76 -4.39
N GLU A 22 -12.61 -3.72 -3.76
CA GLU A 22 -12.63 -3.56 -2.30
C GLU A 22 -13.49 -4.64 -1.64
N GLU A 23 -14.70 -4.89 -2.14
CA GLU A 23 -15.57 -5.97 -1.63
C GLU A 23 -14.88 -7.35 -1.73
N LEU A 24 -14.16 -7.61 -2.82
CA LEU A 24 -13.41 -8.85 -2.95
C LEU A 24 -12.26 -8.93 -1.93
N GLU A 25 -11.53 -7.83 -1.75
CA GLU A 25 -10.40 -7.76 -0.82
C GLU A 25 -10.87 -7.96 0.63
N ASP A 26 -11.99 -7.36 1.02
CA ASP A 26 -12.59 -7.54 2.35
C ASP A 26 -12.98 -9.00 2.59
N GLU A 27 -13.70 -9.63 1.65
CA GLU A 27 -14.08 -11.05 1.77
C GLU A 27 -12.84 -11.97 1.78
N LEU A 28 -11.79 -11.63 1.04
CA LEU A 28 -10.52 -12.37 1.07
C LEU A 28 -9.80 -12.23 2.41
N MET A 29 -9.82 -11.05 3.01
CA MET A 29 -9.19 -10.82 4.32
C MET A 29 -9.95 -11.56 5.43
N GLU A 30 -11.28 -11.61 5.39
CA GLU A 30 -12.07 -12.43 6.31
C GLU A 30 -11.70 -13.92 6.19
N ARG A 31 -11.68 -14.46 4.97
CA ARG A 31 -11.31 -15.86 4.73
C ARG A 31 -9.85 -16.15 5.10
N PHE A 32 -8.95 -15.19 4.87
CA PHE A 32 -7.56 -15.32 5.28
C PHE A 32 -7.44 -15.37 6.80
N ALA A 33 -8.15 -14.51 7.54
CA ALA A 33 -8.12 -14.52 9.00
C ALA A 33 -8.58 -15.88 9.59
N ASP A 34 -9.53 -16.56 8.94
CA ASP A 34 -10.00 -17.90 9.32
C ASP A 34 -9.07 -19.05 8.85
N SER A 35 -8.08 -18.75 8.01
CA SER A 35 -7.23 -19.75 7.36
C SER A 35 -6.19 -20.37 8.33
N PRO A 36 -5.74 -21.62 8.09
CA PRO A 36 -4.64 -22.20 8.85
C PRO A 36 -3.32 -21.43 8.68
N GLU A 37 -3.14 -20.71 7.56
CA GLU A 37 -1.97 -19.88 7.32
C GLU A 37 -1.91 -18.65 8.25
N ALA A 38 -3.05 -18.02 8.56
CA ALA A 38 -3.10 -16.84 9.42
C ALA A 38 -3.07 -17.16 10.92
N LYS A 39 -3.59 -18.33 11.33
CA LYS A 39 -3.72 -18.70 12.75
C LYS A 39 -2.45 -18.51 13.59
N PRO A 40 -1.27 -19.01 13.19
CA PRO A 40 -0.06 -18.83 13.99
C PRO A 40 0.37 -17.37 14.15
N ILE A 41 0.02 -16.51 13.19
CA ILE A 41 0.29 -15.08 13.24
C ILE A 41 -0.68 -14.42 14.22
N ILE A 42 -1.99 -14.63 14.03
CA ILE A 42 -3.04 -14.08 14.90
C ILE A 42 -2.82 -14.48 16.37
N GLU A 43 -2.43 -15.73 16.65
CA GLU A 43 -2.11 -16.19 18.01
C GLU A 43 -0.97 -15.40 18.65
N ARG A 44 -0.07 -14.84 17.85
CA ARG A 44 1.12 -14.10 18.29
C ARG A 44 0.92 -12.58 18.29
N THR A 45 0.24 -12.03 17.29
CA THR A 45 0.08 -10.58 17.05
C THR A 45 -1.29 -10.06 17.47
N GLY A 46 -2.30 -10.93 17.55
CA GLY A 46 -3.69 -10.59 17.86
C GLY A 46 -4.57 -10.39 16.62
N ASP A 47 -3.99 -9.98 15.49
CA ASP A 47 -4.69 -9.73 14.23
C ASP A 47 -3.79 -9.91 12.99
N VAL A 48 -4.39 -9.75 11.81
CA VAL A 48 -3.72 -9.65 10.50
C VAL A 48 -4.29 -8.46 9.74
N GLY A 49 -3.47 -7.80 8.92
CA GLY A 49 -3.92 -6.62 8.17
C GLY A 49 -2.94 -6.05 7.16
N TRP A 50 -1.66 -6.46 7.20
CA TRP A 50 -0.65 -6.01 6.25
C TRP A 50 -0.98 -6.39 4.81
N ALA A 51 -1.58 -7.57 4.59
CA ALA A 51 -2.05 -8.02 3.29
C ALA A 51 -3.09 -7.05 2.69
N GLY A 52 -4.07 -6.61 3.49
CA GLY A 52 -5.08 -5.64 3.06
C GLY A 52 -4.46 -4.32 2.58
N HIS A 53 -3.46 -3.81 3.32
CA HIS A 53 -2.71 -2.63 2.89
C HIS A 53 -1.96 -2.85 1.57
N VAL A 54 -1.32 -4.01 1.38
CA VAL A 54 -0.64 -4.35 0.12
C VAL A 54 -1.61 -4.36 -1.06
N LEU A 55 -2.80 -4.94 -0.90
CA LEU A 55 -3.81 -5.00 -1.96
C LEU A 55 -4.32 -3.60 -2.32
N GLN A 56 -4.71 -2.81 -1.32
CA GLN A 56 -5.12 -1.42 -1.49
C GLN A 56 -4.07 -0.59 -2.24
N TYR A 57 -2.79 -0.71 -1.85
CA TYR A 57 -1.70 0.03 -2.49
C TYR A 57 -1.36 -0.51 -3.88
N GLY A 58 -1.50 -1.81 -4.10
CA GLY A 58 -1.41 -2.45 -5.41
C GLY A 58 -2.39 -1.85 -6.40
N ARG A 59 -3.67 -1.69 -5.99
CA ARG A 59 -4.70 -1.05 -6.82
C ARG A 59 -4.41 0.43 -7.03
N SER A 60 -4.22 1.16 -5.94
CA SER A 60 -4.12 2.62 -5.97
C SER A 60 -2.89 3.12 -6.70
N TYR A 61 -1.75 2.42 -6.61
CA TYR A 61 -0.47 2.86 -7.18
C TYR A 61 -0.07 2.02 -8.39
N GLU A 62 -0.07 0.70 -8.31
CA GLU A 62 0.40 -0.14 -9.42
C GLU A 62 -0.70 -0.50 -10.42
N GLY A 63 -1.97 -0.20 -10.10
CA GLY A 63 -3.11 -0.49 -10.98
C GLY A 63 -3.30 -1.98 -11.20
N VAL A 64 -3.03 -2.78 -10.17
CA VAL A 64 -3.19 -4.24 -10.17
C VAL A 64 -4.11 -4.68 -9.03
N THR A 65 -4.69 -5.86 -9.19
CA THR A 65 -5.56 -6.54 -8.23
C THR A 65 -4.83 -7.75 -7.63
N VAL A 66 -5.43 -8.39 -6.64
CA VAL A 66 -4.90 -9.64 -6.04
C VAL A 66 -4.58 -10.72 -7.09
N THR A 67 -5.35 -10.81 -8.17
CA THR A 67 -5.18 -11.79 -9.26
C THR A 67 -4.15 -11.38 -10.33
N THR A 68 -3.65 -10.15 -10.30
CA THR A 68 -2.72 -9.62 -11.32
C THR A 68 -1.44 -9.04 -10.72
N MET A 69 -1.33 -9.01 -9.39
CA MET A 69 -0.10 -8.63 -8.69
C MET A 69 0.93 -9.75 -8.82
N GLY A 70 2.11 -9.41 -9.35
CA GLY A 70 3.27 -10.30 -9.38
C GLY A 70 4.46 -9.69 -8.64
N GLU A 71 5.62 -10.32 -8.79
CA GLU A 71 6.89 -9.96 -8.11
C GLU A 71 7.20 -8.46 -8.18
N ARG A 72 7.10 -7.85 -9.38
CA ARG A 72 7.50 -6.46 -9.60
C ARG A 72 6.59 -5.51 -8.84
N GLU A 73 5.28 -5.72 -8.92
CA GLU A 73 4.29 -4.88 -8.28
C GLU A 73 4.39 -4.97 -6.77
N LEU A 74 4.49 -6.19 -6.23
CA LEU A 74 4.66 -6.42 -4.80
C LEU A 74 5.93 -5.75 -4.27
N SER A 75 7.07 -5.92 -4.96
CA SER A 75 8.33 -5.29 -4.59
C SER A 75 8.25 -3.77 -4.59
N ARG A 76 7.50 -3.17 -5.53
CA ARG A 76 7.28 -1.71 -5.57
C ARG A 76 6.39 -1.23 -4.44
N VAL A 77 5.33 -1.97 -4.13
CA VAL A 77 4.47 -1.66 -2.99
C VAL A 77 5.30 -1.67 -1.71
N LEU A 78 6.08 -2.72 -1.48
CA LEU A 78 6.89 -2.86 -0.27
C LEU A 78 8.06 -1.87 -0.19
N LEU A 79 8.78 -1.62 -1.28
CA LEU A 79 10.06 -0.87 -1.21
C LEU A 79 9.94 0.61 -1.62
N ASP A 80 8.83 1.04 -2.21
CA ASP A 80 8.59 2.45 -2.59
C ASP A 80 7.35 3.01 -1.88
N VAL A 81 6.21 2.29 -1.93
CA VAL A 81 4.95 2.81 -1.40
C VAL A 81 4.89 2.74 0.13
N PHE A 82 5.19 1.60 0.72
CA PHE A 82 5.14 1.39 2.18
C PHE A 82 6.05 2.36 2.95
N PRO A 83 7.37 2.46 2.65
CA PRO A 83 8.28 3.42 3.27
C PRO A 83 7.77 4.85 3.23
N ARG A 84 7.06 5.21 2.16
CA ARG A 84 6.51 6.54 1.95
C ARG A 84 5.19 6.80 2.68
N LYS A 85 4.35 5.78 2.85
CA LYS A 85 2.92 5.94 3.19
C LYS A 85 2.50 5.31 4.50
N VAL A 86 3.09 4.19 4.88
CA VAL A 86 2.72 3.43 6.07
C VAL A 86 3.58 3.91 7.24
N ALA A 87 2.91 4.37 8.30
CA ALA A 87 3.55 4.73 9.56
C ALA A 87 3.55 3.49 10.47
N CYS A 88 4.70 2.82 10.54
CA CYS A 88 4.98 1.69 11.41
C CYS A 88 6.45 1.70 11.80
N GLU A 89 6.81 0.95 12.85
CA GLU A 89 8.21 0.74 13.21
C GLU A 89 8.95 -0.06 12.12
N PRO A 90 10.24 0.24 11.88
CA PRO A 90 11.05 -0.57 10.97
C PRO A 90 11.09 -2.06 11.35
N SER A 91 11.02 -2.37 12.64
CA SER A 91 11.00 -3.73 13.17
C SER A 91 9.78 -4.54 12.74
N SER A 92 8.70 -3.90 12.27
CA SER A 92 7.53 -4.58 11.71
C SER A 92 7.83 -5.25 10.36
N ALA A 93 8.97 -4.99 9.72
CA ALA A 93 9.30 -5.53 8.40
C ALA A 93 9.24 -7.07 8.33
N SER A 94 9.75 -7.76 9.34
CA SER A 94 9.73 -9.23 9.38
C SER A 94 8.30 -9.77 9.51
N GLU A 95 7.48 -9.14 10.35
CA GLU A 95 6.06 -9.49 10.52
C GLU A 95 5.26 -9.24 9.23
N ILE A 96 5.50 -8.10 8.57
CA ILE A 96 4.90 -7.78 7.26
C ILE A 96 5.23 -8.89 6.24
N VAL A 97 6.50 -9.26 6.12
CA VAL A 97 6.90 -10.29 5.15
C VAL A 97 6.31 -11.65 5.52
N GLU A 98 6.30 -12.02 6.79
CA GLU A 98 5.70 -13.28 7.27
C GLU A 98 4.20 -13.34 6.96
N GLU A 99 3.44 -12.29 7.27
CA GLU A 99 2.00 -12.22 6.97
C GLU A 99 1.75 -12.34 5.48
N LEU A 100 2.52 -11.64 4.65
CA LEU A 100 2.37 -11.72 3.20
C LEU A 100 2.70 -13.11 2.67
N ARG A 101 3.70 -13.80 3.22
CA ARG A 101 3.99 -15.20 2.85
C ARG A 101 2.80 -16.11 3.20
N ALA A 102 2.21 -15.93 4.37
CA ALA A 102 1.02 -16.66 4.79
C ALA A 102 -0.16 -16.38 3.85
N PHE A 103 -0.39 -15.11 3.54
CA PHE A 103 -1.48 -14.67 2.65
C PHE A 103 -1.36 -15.25 1.24
N TRP A 104 -0.20 -15.12 0.58
CA TRP A 104 -0.03 -15.69 -0.77
C TRP A 104 -0.02 -17.21 -0.77
N SER A 105 0.42 -17.86 0.32
CA SER A 105 0.31 -19.31 0.47
C SER A 105 -1.14 -19.78 0.58
N PHE A 106 -1.95 -19.05 1.35
CA PHE A 106 -3.39 -19.24 1.44
C PHE A 106 -4.04 -19.10 0.06
N LEU A 107 -3.75 -18.02 -0.67
CA LEU A 107 -4.31 -17.79 -2.00
C LEU A 107 -3.93 -18.89 -3.01
N ARG A 108 -2.69 -19.38 -2.93
CA ARG A 108 -2.24 -20.51 -3.76
C ARG A 108 -2.99 -21.80 -3.41
N ARG A 109 -3.19 -22.10 -2.13
CA ARG A 109 -3.86 -23.33 -1.67
C ARG A 109 -5.36 -23.30 -1.94
N GLU A 110 -6.02 -22.23 -1.54
CA GLU A 110 -7.48 -22.11 -1.54
C GLU A 110 -8.03 -21.86 -2.95
N PHE A 111 -7.32 -21.06 -3.74
CA PHE A 111 -7.83 -20.58 -5.04
C PHE A 111 -6.95 -20.97 -6.24
N GLY A 112 -5.81 -21.63 -6.02
CA GLY A 112 -4.92 -22.03 -7.12
C GLY A 112 -4.32 -20.85 -7.90
N LEU A 113 -4.20 -19.67 -7.27
CA LEU A 113 -3.68 -18.47 -7.94
C LEU A 113 -2.22 -18.63 -8.36
N GLN A 114 -1.97 -18.68 -9.67
CA GLN A 114 -0.62 -18.88 -10.22
C GLN A 114 0.33 -17.72 -9.94
N ASN A 115 -0.18 -16.49 -9.88
CA ASN A 115 0.62 -15.31 -9.57
C ASN A 115 1.12 -15.31 -8.11
N ALA A 116 0.54 -16.14 -7.24
CA ALA A 116 1.01 -16.28 -5.86
C ALA A 116 2.45 -16.81 -5.79
N ASP A 117 2.86 -17.68 -6.72
CA ASP A 117 4.24 -18.20 -6.73
C ASP A 117 5.27 -17.09 -7.04
N GLU A 118 4.93 -16.14 -7.92
CA GLU A 118 5.78 -14.97 -8.19
C GLU A 118 5.90 -14.07 -6.94
N CYS A 119 4.78 -13.84 -6.23
CA CYS A 119 4.78 -13.08 -4.99
C CYS A 119 5.59 -13.78 -3.88
N LEU A 120 5.43 -15.10 -3.73
CA LEU A 120 6.16 -15.90 -2.74
C LEU A 120 7.67 -15.93 -3.00
N ALA A 121 8.09 -15.87 -4.26
CA ALA A 121 9.50 -15.88 -4.66
C ALA A 121 10.28 -14.66 -4.13
N VAL A 122 9.62 -13.51 -3.94
CA VAL A 122 10.28 -12.30 -3.44
C VAL A 122 10.13 -12.06 -1.95
N LEU A 123 9.24 -12.79 -1.28
CA LEU A 123 8.97 -12.62 0.14
C LEU A 123 9.93 -13.46 0.99
N ASP A 124 11.21 -13.14 1.00
CA ASP A 124 12.24 -13.86 1.76
C ASP A 124 12.86 -12.99 2.89
N GLU A 125 13.77 -13.58 3.65
CA GLU A 125 14.52 -12.88 4.72
C GLU A 125 15.29 -11.65 4.19
N LYS A 126 15.74 -11.71 2.94
CA LYS A 126 16.42 -10.58 2.31
C LYS A 126 15.43 -9.43 2.08
N MET A 127 14.21 -9.71 1.64
CA MET A 127 13.15 -8.72 1.51
C MET A 127 12.82 -8.07 2.85
N ALA A 128 12.69 -8.85 3.92
CA ALA A 128 12.46 -8.30 5.26
C ALA A 128 13.57 -7.32 5.67
N GLY A 129 14.84 -7.72 5.52
CA GLY A 129 15.97 -6.84 5.85
C GLY A 129 16.09 -5.61 4.94
N VAL A 130 15.67 -5.68 3.67
CA VAL A 130 15.62 -4.49 2.79
C VAL A 130 14.48 -3.58 3.22
N LEU A 131 13.29 -4.12 3.45
CA LEU A 131 12.11 -3.37 3.88
C LEU A 131 12.36 -2.62 5.18
N GLU A 132 12.98 -3.26 6.17
CA GLU A 132 13.36 -2.61 7.44
C GLU A 132 14.24 -1.37 7.20
N ARG A 133 15.27 -1.48 6.37
CA ARG A 133 16.15 -0.34 6.03
C ARG A 133 15.40 0.78 5.31
N GLU A 134 14.49 0.44 4.40
CA GLU A 134 13.71 1.44 3.69
C GLU A 134 12.68 2.13 4.61
N LEU A 135 12.06 1.39 5.54
CA LEU A 135 11.16 1.92 6.57
C LEU A 135 11.88 2.81 7.59
N ALA A 136 13.14 2.52 7.91
CA ALA A 136 13.95 3.30 8.84
C ALA A 136 14.48 4.61 8.22
N ASN A 137 14.48 4.76 6.90
CA ASN A 137 15.11 5.88 6.21
C ASN A 137 14.15 7.06 6.05
N PRO A 138 14.32 8.19 6.78
CA PRO A 138 13.40 9.32 6.72
C PRO A 138 13.36 10.00 5.35
N ARG A 139 14.39 9.80 4.51
CA ARG A 139 14.42 10.33 3.14
C ARG A 139 13.36 9.69 2.24
N ASN A 140 12.81 8.54 2.62
CA ASN A 140 11.77 7.84 1.87
C ASN A 140 10.36 8.25 2.28
N PHE A 141 10.22 9.00 3.36
CA PHE A 141 8.90 9.33 3.90
C PHE A 141 8.19 10.35 2.99
N GLY A 142 6.89 10.13 2.81
CA GLY A 142 6.02 11.15 2.24
C GLY A 142 5.73 12.23 3.28
N MET A 143 5.32 13.41 2.83
CA MET A 143 5.00 14.57 3.68
C MET A 143 4.17 14.21 4.93
N ALA A 144 3.07 13.47 4.75
CA ALA A 144 2.19 13.07 5.85
C ALA A 144 2.91 12.15 6.86
N LYS A 145 3.63 11.13 6.39
CA LYS A 145 4.43 10.24 7.25
C LYS A 145 5.53 11.01 7.97
N SER A 146 6.23 11.93 7.31
CA SER A 146 7.26 12.76 7.94
C SER A 146 6.69 13.58 9.11
N LEU A 147 5.46 14.08 8.96
CA LEU A 147 4.75 14.82 10.01
C LEU A 147 4.41 13.91 11.20
N VAL A 148 3.83 12.73 10.93
CA VAL A 148 3.50 11.73 11.96
C VAL A 148 4.76 11.27 12.71
N MET A 149 5.79 10.84 11.98
CA MET A 149 7.05 10.36 12.59
C MET A 149 7.76 11.47 13.36
N GLY A 150 7.72 12.71 12.87
CA GLY A 150 8.26 13.87 13.58
C GLY A 150 7.53 14.15 14.90
N GLY A 151 6.21 14.03 14.92
CA GLY A 151 5.40 14.17 16.14
C GLY A 151 5.66 13.08 17.16
N MET A 152 5.70 11.81 16.71
CA MET A 152 6.05 10.68 17.57
C MET A 152 7.45 10.81 18.17
N ALA A 153 8.45 11.20 17.37
CA ALA A 153 9.82 11.42 17.86
C ALA A 153 9.91 12.58 18.86
N ALA A 154 9.02 13.56 18.77
CA ALA A 154 8.90 14.65 19.73
C ALA A 154 8.02 14.30 20.95
N GLY A 155 7.56 13.05 21.07
CA GLY A 155 6.79 12.54 22.20
C GLY A 155 5.29 12.86 22.16
N PHE A 156 4.77 13.32 21.03
CA PHE A 156 3.34 13.57 20.87
C PHE A 156 2.59 12.28 20.51
N ASP A 157 1.39 12.14 21.07
CA ASP A 157 0.46 11.08 20.69
C ASP A 157 -0.21 11.42 19.35
N MET A 158 0.43 11.00 18.25
CA MET A 158 -0.07 11.25 16.90
C MET A 158 -1.29 10.40 16.52
N THR A 159 -1.81 9.60 17.44
CA THR A 159 -3.05 8.82 17.26
C THR A 159 -4.30 9.57 17.73
N LYS A 160 -4.13 10.72 18.41
CA LYS A 160 -5.22 11.54 18.95
C LYS A 160 -5.23 12.93 18.32
N GLU A 161 -6.43 13.49 18.15
CA GLU A 161 -6.61 14.83 17.57
C GLU A 161 -5.89 15.90 18.40
N GLU A 162 -5.94 15.78 19.74
CA GLU A 162 -5.25 16.68 20.65
C GLU A 162 -3.72 16.63 20.48
N GLY A 163 -3.16 15.42 20.30
CA GLY A 163 -1.72 15.24 20.11
C GLY A 163 -1.24 15.74 18.74
N ILE A 164 -2.03 15.51 17.69
CA ILE A 164 -1.80 16.09 16.35
C ILE A 164 -1.84 17.62 16.43
N GLY A 165 -2.87 18.19 17.07
CA GLY A 165 -3.02 19.64 17.21
C GLY A 165 -1.88 20.28 18.02
N ALA A 166 -1.48 19.65 19.12
CA ALA A 166 -0.37 20.11 19.94
C ALA A 166 0.96 20.09 19.17
N PHE A 167 1.23 19.02 18.41
CA PHE A 167 2.42 18.95 17.56
C PHE A 167 2.40 20.02 16.46
N MET A 168 1.27 20.21 15.78
CA MET A 168 1.14 21.24 14.72
C MET A 168 1.39 22.65 15.25
N ASN A 169 0.89 22.96 16.45
CA ASN A 169 1.15 24.25 17.09
C ASN A 169 2.64 24.43 17.43
N ALA A 170 3.29 23.41 18.00
CA ALA A 170 4.72 23.44 18.30
C ALA A 170 5.58 23.52 17.02
N TYR A 171 5.21 22.79 15.97
CA TYR A 171 5.88 22.80 14.68
C TYR A 171 5.77 24.17 14.00
N ASN A 172 4.57 24.77 13.98
CA ASN A 172 4.34 26.10 13.42
C ASN A 172 5.05 27.20 14.22
N ALA A 173 5.09 27.11 15.55
CA ALA A 173 5.82 28.04 16.41
C ALA A 173 7.34 27.97 16.16
N ASN A 174 7.88 26.78 15.90
CA ASN A 174 9.29 26.59 15.55
C ASN A 174 9.62 26.96 14.10
N LEU A 175 8.68 26.86 13.17
CA LEU A 175 8.86 27.37 11.81
C LEU A 175 9.02 28.90 11.77
N GLN A 176 8.46 29.64 12.74
CA GLN A 176 8.64 31.08 12.83
C GLN A 176 10.04 31.50 13.32
N THR A 177 10.77 30.62 14.01
CA THR A 177 12.13 30.89 14.51
C THR A 177 13.23 30.35 13.59
N ILE A 178 12.93 29.43 12.67
CA ILE A 178 13.87 28.95 11.66
C ILE A 178 13.83 29.90 10.44
N ARG A 179 14.86 30.74 10.27
CA ARG A 179 15.16 31.34 8.95
C ARG A 179 15.36 30.18 7.97
N VAL A 180 14.41 30.01 7.06
CA VAL A 180 14.39 28.93 6.07
C VAL A 180 15.67 29.00 5.23
N GLY A 181 16.66 28.18 5.57
CA GLY A 181 17.70 27.78 4.62
C GLY A 181 17.03 27.09 3.43
N PRO A 182 17.60 27.15 2.22
CA PRO A 182 16.94 26.73 1.00
C PRO A 182 16.36 25.33 1.15
N ALA A 183 15.08 25.17 0.81
CA ALA A 183 14.39 23.90 0.84
C ALA A 183 15.23 22.83 0.14
N PRO A 184 15.35 21.61 0.69
CA PRO A 184 16.00 20.52 -0.03
C PRO A 184 15.34 20.39 -1.40
N ALA A 185 16.17 20.34 -2.45
CA ALA A 185 15.68 20.37 -3.83
C ALA A 185 14.55 19.35 -4.02
N PRO A 186 13.42 19.74 -4.64
CA PRO A 186 12.35 18.80 -4.92
C PRO A 186 12.94 17.62 -5.69
N ARG A 187 12.70 16.39 -5.19
CA ARG A 187 13.08 15.18 -5.96
C ARG A 187 12.49 15.32 -7.37
N PRO A 188 13.20 14.85 -8.41
CA PRO A 188 12.66 14.83 -9.76
C PRO A 188 11.28 14.18 -9.74
N LEU A 189 10.33 14.79 -10.48
CA LEU A 189 8.95 14.32 -10.59
C LEU A 189 8.95 12.79 -10.79
N ARG A 190 8.38 12.05 -9.82
CA ARG A 190 8.30 10.59 -9.92
C ARG A 190 7.61 10.25 -11.23
N PRO A 191 8.07 9.23 -11.97
CA PRO A 191 7.33 8.72 -13.11
C PRO A 191 5.89 8.42 -12.68
N LEU A 192 4.92 8.82 -13.51
CA LEU A 192 3.50 8.52 -13.25
C LEU A 192 3.35 7.04 -12.91
N THR A 193 2.58 6.76 -11.87
CA THR A 193 2.24 5.40 -11.49
C THR A 193 1.46 4.73 -12.63
N ARG A 194 1.38 3.41 -12.63
CA ARG A 194 0.63 2.70 -13.66
C ARG A 194 -0.85 3.05 -13.61
N SER A 195 -1.42 3.15 -12.41
CA SER A 195 -2.79 3.62 -12.22
C SER A 195 -3.01 5.01 -12.82
N GLU A 196 -2.12 5.96 -12.55
CA GLU A 196 -2.20 7.32 -13.13
C GLU A 196 -2.08 7.33 -14.66
N LYS A 197 -1.21 6.48 -15.23
CA LYS A 197 -1.09 6.32 -16.68
C LYS A 197 -2.37 5.74 -17.28
N ASN A 198 -2.98 4.75 -16.62
CA ASN A 198 -4.22 4.11 -17.06
C ASN A 198 -5.39 5.11 -17.02
N LYS A 199 -5.56 5.85 -15.92
CA LYS A 199 -6.57 6.92 -15.78
C LYS A 199 -6.41 7.99 -16.88
N LYS A 200 -5.18 8.43 -17.14
CA LYS A 200 -4.91 9.41 -18.22
C LYS A 200 -5.23 8.87 -19.61
N LYS A 201 -5.00 7.58 -19.87
CA LYS A 201 -5.34 6.92 -21.14
C LYS A 201 -6.86 6.79 -21.31
N ALA A 202 -7.58 6.45 -20.25
CA ALA A 202 -9.03 6.35 -20.25
C ALA A 202 -9.70 7.71 -20.48
N GLN A 203 -9.25 8.77 -19.78
CA GLN A 203 -9.72 10.14 -20.01
C GLN A 203 -9.58 10.57 -21.48
N ARG A 204 -8.45 10.25 -22.12
CA ARG A 204 -8.23 10.53 -23.55
C ARG A 204 -9.18 9.74 -24.46
N ARG A 205 -9.58 8.52 -24.10
CA ARG A 205 -10.54 7.72 -24.86
C ARG A 205 -11.96 8.27 -24.72
N ALA A 206 -12.41 8.54 -23.50
CA ALA A 206 -13.71 9.15 -23.23
C ALA A 206 -13.87 10.50 -23.96
N GLN A 207 -12.82 11.33 -23.97
CA GLN A 207 -12.81 12.61 -24.69
C GLN A 207 -12.87 12.45 -26.23
N ARG A 208 -12.37 11.35 -26.78
CA ARG A 208 -12.49 11.04 -28.22
C ARG A 208 -13.87 10.53 -28.58
N GLU A 209 -14.48 9.71 -27.73
CA GLU A 209 -15.83 9.18 -27.92
C GLU A 209 -16.89 10.26 -27.82
N SER A 210 -16.77 11.19 -26.85
CA SER A 210 -17.68 12.33 -26.75
C SER A 210 -17.61 13.21 -28.01
N ARG A 211 -16.40 13.49 -28.52
CA ARG A 211 -16.20 14.23 -29.78
C ARG A 211 -16.76 13.53 -31.01
N ARG A 212 -16.82 12.20 -31.03
CA ARG A 212 -17.41 11.42 -32.13
C ARG A 212 -18.94 11.39 -32.08
N LYS A 213 -19.54 11.42 -30.89
CA LYS A 213 -21.02 11.49 -30.73
C LYS A 213 -21.60 12.89 -31.00
N SER A 214 -20.79 13.93 -30.91
CA SER A 214 -21.19 15.33 -31.19
C SER A 214 -20.98 15.75 -32.66
N ARG A 215 -20.68 14.80 -33.56
CA ARG A 215 -20.54 15.00 -35.02
C ARG A 215 -21.58 14.16 -35.73
#